data_AF-A0A3A4RTN2-F1
#
_entry.id   AF-A0A3A4RTN2-F1
#
_cell.length_a   1.000
_cell.length_b   1.000
_cell.length_c   1.000
_cell.angle_alpha   90.00
_cell.angle_beta   90.00
_cell.angle_gamma   90.00
#
_symmetry.space_group_name_H-M   'P 1'
#
loop_
_entity.id
_entity.type
_entity.pdbx_description
1 polymer ?
#
loop_
_entity_poly.entity_id
_entity_poly.type
_entity_poly.pdbx_seq_one_letter_code
_entity_poly.pdbx_strand_id
1 'polypeptide(L)'
;MRAIVWGVFALLAAGWTGLVAISVQITEWLLGMAASGQVGDVATAAGQWPVPAWLALWVDPAWVQALQAAWLGTVQWLGQVLPSGDGLMGWIAPLLWTGWALGLLCLLVPAIALHWMAGRFKAPVTASAAPR
;
A
#
# COMPACT_ATOMS: atom_id res chain seq x y z
N MET A 1 6.91 7.77 24.32
CA MET A 1 6.08 6.63 23.85
C MET A 1 5.09 7.02 22.77
N ARG A 2 4.23 8.04 22.98
CA ARG A 2 3.25 8.48 21.96
C ARG A 2 3.85 8.86 20.60
N ALA A 3 4.98 9.58 20.57
CA ALA A 3 5.63 10.01 19.33
C ALA A 3 6.22 8.85 18.49
N ILE A 4 6.68 7.76 19.13
CA ILE A 4 7.27 6.61 18.42
C ILE A 4 6.17 5.84 17.66
N VAL A 5 5.01 5.63 18.29
CA VAL A 5 3.86 4.96 17.65
C VAL A 5 3.42 5.72 16.39
N TRP A 6 3.31 7.05 16.50
CA TRP A 6 2.98 7.91 15.37
C TRP A 6 4.09 7.99 14.33
N GLY A 7 5.37 7.94 14.74
CA GLY A 7 6.51 7.91 13.81
C GLY A 7 6.56 6.62 12.98
N VAL A 8 6.36 5.46 13.61
CA VAL A 8 6.28 4.17 12.91
C VAL A 8 5.05 4.13 11.99
N PHE A 9 3.90 4.61 12.47
CA PHE A 9 2.71 4.75 11.63
C PHE A 9 2.97 5.64 10.42
N ALA A 10 3.58 6.82 10.60
CA ALA A 10 3.88 7.73 9.50
C ALA A 10 4.83 7.11 8.48
N LEU A 11 5.85 6.36 8.92
CA LEU A 11 6.77 5.66 8.04
C LEU A 11 6.06 4.57 7.22
N LEU A 12 5.24 3.74 7.88
CA LEU A 12 4.47 2.69 7.21
C LEU A 12 3.41 3.28 6.27
N ALA A 13 2.75 4.35 6.68
CA ALA A 13 1.77 5.07 5.85
C ALA A 13 2.43 5.71 4.63
N ALA A 14 3.64 6.28 4.79
CA ALA A 14 4.41 6.81 3.67
C ALA A 14 4.84 5.70 2.71
N GLY A 15 5.30 4.55 3.22
CA GLY A 15 5.64 3.37 2.41
C GLY A 15 4.43 2.82 1.66
N TRP A 16 3.29 2.68 2.34
CA TRP A 16 2.02 2.24 1.73
C TRP A 16 1.53 3.23 0.65
N THR A 17 1.57 4.52 0.94
CA THR A 17 1.17 5.57 -0.01
C THR A 17 2.09 5.60 -1.22
N GLY A 18 3.41 5.42 -1.01
CA GLY A 18 4.38 5.29 -2.09
C GLY A 18 4.09 4.06 -2.97
N LEU A 19 3.74 2.93 -2.38
CA LEU A 19 3.40 1.71 -3.11
C LEU A 19 2.13 1.91 -3.96
N VAL A 20 1.08 2.52 -3.41
CA VAL A 20 -0.13 2.86 -4.17
C VAL A 20 0.18 3.85 -5.29
N ALA A 21 0.99 4.87 -5.03
CA ALA A 21 1.37 5.86 -6.05
C ALA A 21 2.11 5.21 -7.23
N ILE A 22 3.01 4.26 -6.94
CA ILE A 22 3.66 3.46 -7.98
C ILE A 22 2.63 2.64 -8.77
N SER A 23 1.66 2.01 -8.08
CA SER A 23 0.58 1.26 -8.76
C SER A 23 -0.27 2.15 -9.67
N VAL A 24 -0.58 3.39 -9.26
CA VAL A 24 -1.27 4.38 -10.11
C VAL A 24 -0.43 4.68 -11.36
N GLN A 25 0.86 4.98 -11.18
CA GLN A 25 1.74 5.34 -12.29
C GLN A 25 1.89 4.19 -13.31
N ILE A 26 2.03 2.95 -12.82
CA ILE A 26 2.08 1.75 -13.66
C ILE A 26 0.77 1.56 -14.41
N THR A 27 -0.36 1.77 -13.72
CA THR A 27 -1.67 1.68 -14.36
C THR A 27 -1.79 2.70 -15.49
N GLU A 28 -1.54 3.99 -15.23
CA GLU A 28 -1.63 5.04 -16.24
C GLU A 28 -0.73 4.74 -17.45
N TRP A 29 0.47 4.23 -17.21
CA TRP A 29 1.37 3.78 -18.26
C TRP A 29 0.78 2.62 -19.10
N LEU A 30 0.19 1.61 -18.45
CA LEU A 30 -0.49 0.50 -19.14
C LEU A 30 -1.69 0.98 -19.96
N LEU A 31 -2.49 1.93 -19.43
CA LEU A 31 -3.62 2.51 -20.16
C LEU A 31 -3.15 3.29 -21.39
N GLY A 32 -2.02 4.00 -21.28
CA GLY A 32 -1.37 4.67 -22.42
C GLY A 32 -0.95 3.70 -23.54
N MET A 33 -0.42 2.53 -23.18
CA MET A 33 -0.08 1.48 -24.16
C MET A 33 -1.32 0.81 -24.77
N ALA A 34 -2.39 0.64 -24.00
CA ALA A 34 -3.66 0.15 -24.54
C ALA A 34 -4.24 1.13 -25.57
N ALA A 35 -4.20 2.43 -25.27
CA ALA A 35 -4.67 3.49 -26.18
C ALA A 35 -3.84 3.59 -27.48
N SER A 36 -2.56 3.19 -27.45
CA SER A 36 -1.70 3.14 -28.64
C SER A 36 -1.86 1.85 -29.47
N GLY A 37 -2.77 0.95 -29.08
CA GLY A 37 -3.09 -0.28 -29.81
C GLY A 37 -2.18 -1.47 -29.49
N GLN A 38 -1.32 -1.38 -28.47
CA GLN A 38 -0.36 -2.43 -28.09
C GLN A 38 -0.96 -3.46 -27.10
N VAL A 39 -2.23 -3.82 -27.28
CA VAL A 39 -3.04 -4.55 -26.29
C VAL A 39 -2.44 -5.91 -25.89
N GLY A 40 -1.79 -6.61 -26.81
CA GLY A 40 -1.09 -7.88 -26.51
C GLY A 40 0.14 -7.71 -25.61
N ASP A 41 0.81 -6.56 -25.70
CA ASP A 41 1.98 -6.24 -24.87
C ASP A 41 1.56 -5.81 -23.47
N VAL A 42 0.36 -5.23 -23.28
CA VAL A 42 -0.14 -4.77 -21.98
C VAL A 42 -0.25 -5.89 -20.95
N ALA A 43 -0.78 -7.06 -21.33
CA ALA A 43 -0.91 -8.20 -20.43
C ALA A 43 0.46 -8.77 -20.01
N THR A 44 1.40 -8.83 -20.95
CA THR A 44 2.77 -9.29 -20.71
C THR A 44 3.55 -8.28 -19.87
N ALA A 45 3.42 -6.99 -20.17
CA ALA A 45 4.05 -5.88 -19.46
C ALA A 45 3.52 -5.72 -18.03
N ALA A 46 2.24 -6.00 -17.79
CA ALA A 46 1.67 -5.99 -16.45
C ALA A 46 2.27 -7.10 -15.56
N GLY A 47 2.59 -8.26 -16.14
CA GLY A 47 3.21 -9.38 -15.42
C GLY A 47 4.72 -9.26 -15.20
N GLN A 48 5.41 -8.55 -16.11
CA GLN A 48 6.86 -8.42 -16.12
C GLN A 48 7.29 -6.96 -16.19
N TRP A 49 6.82 -6.16 -15.24
CA TRP A 49 7.24 -4.77 -15.14
C TRP A 49 8.77 -4.69 -14.94
N PRO A 50 9.47 -3.85 -15.72
CA PRO A 50 10.92 -3.80 -15.69
C PRO A 50 11.40 -3.30 -14.32
N VAL A 51 12.16 -4.14 -13.63
CA VAL A 51 12.75 -3.80 -12.33
C VAL A 51 13.93 -2.86 -12.57
N PRO A 52 13.90 -1.62 -12.07
CA PRO A 52 15.01 -0.70 -12.31
C PRO A 52 16.31 -1.20 -11.68
N ALA A 53 17.44 -1.04 -12.36
CA ALA A 53 18.74 -1.53 -11.88
C ALA A 53 19.15 -0.90 -10.53
N TRP A 54 18.73 0.33 -10.26
CA TRP A 54 18.97 0.96 -8.96
C TRP A 54 18.23 0.22 -7.84
N LEU A 55 17.04 -0.34 -8.10
CA LEU A 55 16.23 -1.05 -7.10
C LEU A 55 16.88 -2.38 -6.71
N ALA A 56 17.56 -3.03 -7.66
CA ALA A 56 18.32 -4.25 -7.44
C ALA A 56 19.51 -4.09 -6.47
N LEU A 57 19.97 -2.85 -6.22
CA LEU A 57 21.03 -2.56 -5.25
C LEU A 57 20.52 -2.54 -3.79
N TRP A 58 19.22 -2.38 -3.58
CA TRP A 58 18.63 -2.17 -2.25
C TRP A 58 17.62 -3.24 -1.85
N VAL A 59 17.04 -3.96 -2.81
CA VAL A 59 15.94 -4.90 -2.59
C VAL A 59 16.35 -6.31 -3.01
N ASP A 60 16.12 -7.28 -2.12
CA ASP A 60 16.38 -8.69 -2.41
C ASP A 60 15.55 -9.16 -3.61
N PRO A 61 16.14 -9.85 -4.60
CA PRO A 61 15.43 -10.39 -5.75
C PRO A 61 14.22 -11.25 -5.37
N ALA A 62 14.27 -11.99 -4.27
CA ALA A 62 13.17 -12.83 -3.80
C ALA A 62 11.94 -12.00 -3.41
N TRP A 63 12.15 -10.80 -2.85
CA TRP A 63 11.06 -9.89 -2.51
C TRP A 63 10.41 -9.31 -3.76
N VAL A 64 11.21 -8.96 -4.76
CA VAL A 64 10.72 -8.46 -6.04
C VAL A 64 9.89 -9.54 -6.76
N GLN A 65 10.35 -10.78 -6.76
CA GLN A 65 9.61 -11.91 -7.32
C GLN A 65 8.29 -12.16 -6.57
N ALA A 66 8.30 -12.11 -5.24
CA ALA A 66 7.08 -12.24 -4.44
C ALA A 66 6.07 -11.12 -4.77
N LEU A 67 6.55 -9.88 -4.96
CA LEU A 67 5.72 -8.75 -5.35
C LEU A 67 5.14 -8.93 -6.77
N GLN A 68 5.95 -9.37 -7.73
CA GLN A 68 5.49 -9.69 -9.09
C GLN A 68 4.42 -10.80 -9.08
N ALA A 69 4.62 -11.85 -8.28
CA ALA A 69 3.64 -12.93 -8.13
C ALA A 69 2.34 -12.45 -7.49
N ALA A 70 2.42 -11.62 -6.43
CA ALA A 70 1.25 -11.02 -5.79
C ALA A 70 0.49 -10.08 -6.75
N TRP A 71 1.22 -9.30 -7.55
CA TRP A 71 0.63 -8.43 -8.57
C TRP A 71 -0.09 -9.24 -9.66
N LEU A 72 0.55 -10.27 -10.20
CA LEU A 72 -0.06 -11.20 -11.15
C LEU A 72 -1.34 -11.82 -10.59
N GLY A 73 -1.30 -12.32 -9.35
CA GLY A 73 -2.47 -12.88 -8.67
C GLY A 73 -3.61 -11.86 -8.54
N THR A 74 -3.27 -10.60 -8.26
CA THR A 74 -4.24 -9.50 -8.18
C THR A 74 -4.87 -9.20 -9.54
N VAL A 75 -4.07 -9.09 -10.60
CA VAL A 75 -4.56 -8.84 -11.97
C VAL A 75 -5.45 -9.99 -12.46
N GLN A 76 -5.07 -11.23 -12.20
CA GLN A 76 -5.86 -12.42 -12.54
C GLN A 76 -7.20 -12.43 -11.81
N TRP A 77 -7.19 -12.16 -10.50
CA TRP A 77 -8.41 -12.06 -9.70
C TRP A 77 -9.31 -10.93 -10.21
N LEU A 78 -8.75 -9.76 -10.53
CA LEU A 78 -9.50 -8.65 -11.14
C LEU A 78 -10.12 -9.04 -12.48
N GLY A 79 -9.40 -9.78 -13.33
CA GLY A 79 -9.92 -10.31 -14.58
C GLY A 79 -11.10 -11.27 -14.42
N GLN A 80 -11.22 -11.94 -13.27
CA GLN A 80 -12.36 -12.80 -12.94
C GLN A 80 -13.55 -12.04 -12.37
N VAL A 81 -13.30 -10.94 -11.66
CA VAL A 81 -14.34 -10.19 -10.92
C VAL A 81 -14.91 -9.04 -11.75
N LEU A 82 -14.15 -8.47 -12.70
CA LEU A 82 -14.66 -7.35 -13.49
C LEU A 82 -15.59 -7.77 -14.64
N PRO A 83 -16.76 -7.11 -14.78
CA PRO A 83 -17.61 -7.26 -15.95
C PRO A 83 -16.91 -6.60 -17.15
N SER A 84 -16.85 -7.32 -18.29
CA SER A 84 -16.42 -6.90 -19.65
C SER A 84 -15.50 -5.68 -19.77
N GLY A 85 -14.33 -5.84 -20.41
CA GLY A 85 -13.19 -4.92 -20.43
C GLY A 85 -13.40 -3.41 -20.66
N ASP A 86 -14.56 -2.97 -21.16
CA ASP A 86 -14.93 -1.56 -21.32
C ASP A 86 -15.24 -0.86 -19.99
N GLY A 87 -15.77 -1.60 -18.99
CA GLY A 87 -15.97 -1.09 -17.64
C GLY A 87 -14.68 -0.97 -16.83
N LEU A 88 -13.63 -1.70 -17.21
CA LEU A 88 -12.40 -1.84 -16.44
C LEU A 88 -11.75 -0.49 -16.17
N MET A 89 -11.61 0.35 -17.20
CA MET A 89 -10.97 1.67 -17.07
C MET A 89 -11.71 2.61 -16.09
N GLY A 90 -13.04 2.52 -16.02
CA GLY A 90 -13.83 3.31 -15.07
C GLY A 90 -13.70 2.87 -13.62
N TRP A 91 -13.37 1.60 -13.38
CA TRP A 91 -13.26 1.00 -12.04
C TRP A 91 -11.87 1.05 -11.43
N ILE A 92 -10.82 1.27 -12.24
CA ILE A 92 -9.44 1.27 -11.73
C ILE A 92 -9.22 2.36 -10.67
N ALA A 93 -9.63 3.60 -10.94
CA ALA A 93 -9.47 4.69 -9.98
C ALA A 93 -10.23 4.42 -8.65
N PRO A 94 -11.52 4.03 -8.66
CA PRO A 94 -12.23 3.61 -7.45
C PRO A 94 -11.53 2.48 -6.69
N LEU A 95 -11.02 1.46 -7.39
CA LEU A 95 -10.33 0.32 -6.76
C LEU A 95 -9.01 0.73 -6.11
N LEU A 96 -8.21 1.56 -6.77
CA LEU A 96 -6.97 2.10 -6.23
C LEU A 96 -7.21 2.94 -4.97
N TRP A 97 -8.19 3.85 -5.00
CA TRP A 97 -8.57 4.65 -3.85
C TRP A 97 -9.12 3.80 -2.70
N THR A 98 -9.92 2.79 -3.00
CA THR A 98 -10.46 1.85 -2.00
C THR A 98 -9.33 1.04 -1.36
N GLY A 99 -8.41 0.52 -2.17
CA GLY A 99 -7.22 -0.19 -1.69
C GLY A 99 -6.37 0.69 -0.78
N TRP A 100 -6.09 1.92 -1.21
CA TRP A 100 -5.35 2.90 -0.40
C TRP A 100 -6.03 3.17 0.95
N ALA A 101 -7.33 3.47 0.93
CA ALA A 101 -8.11 3.76 2.13
C ALA A 101 -8.16 2.57 3.08
N LEU A 102 -8.34 1.36 2.55
CA LEU A 102 -8.35 0.13 3.34
C LEU A 102 -6.98 -0.13 3.98
N GLY A 103 -5.89 0.02 3.23
CA GLY A 103 -4.54 -0.15 3.76
C GLY A 103 -4.19 0.87 4.83
N LEU A 104 -4.57 2.14 4.65
CA LEU A 104 -4.42 3.16 5.69
C LEU A 104 -5.27 2.84 6.93
N LEU A 105 -6.50 2.37 6.76
CA LEU A 105 -7.36 1.97 7.86
C LEU A 105 -6.72 0.82 8.65
N CYS A 106 -6.20 -0.20 7.96
CA CYS A 106 -5.49 -1.34 8.57
C CYS A 106 -4.22 -0.92 9.32
N LEU A 107 -3.53 0.14 8.89
CA LEU A 107 -2.38 0.71 9.60
C LEU A 107 -2.80 1.61 10.78
N LEU A 108 -3.91 2.34 10.64
CA LEU A 108 -4.39 3.31 11.60
C LEU A 108 -5.02 2.65 12.83
N VAL A 109 -5.80 1.59 12.65
CA VAL A 109 -6.45 0.83 13.73
C VAL A 109 -5.46 0.37 14.81
N PRO A 110 -4.35 -0.35 14.49
CA PRO A 110 -3.37 -0.75 15.50
C PRO A 110 -2.64 0.43 16.11
N ALA A 111 -2.34 1.49 15.34
CA ALA A 111 -1.70 2.70 15.86
C ALA A 111 -2.56 3.40 16.93
N ILE A 112 -3.87 3.55 16.67
CA ILE A 112 -4.84 4.09 17.64
C ILE A 112 -4.94 3.17 18.85
N ALA A 113 -5.07 1.85 18.64
CA ALA A 113 -5.16 0.89 19.72
C ALA A 113 -3.96 1.00 20.66
N LEU A 114 -2.73 0.92 20.13
CA LEU A 114 -1.46 1.08 20.85
C LEU A 114 -1.36 2.42 21.59
N HIS A 115 -1.78 3.52 20.94
CA HIS A 115 -1.79 4.84 21.57
C HIS A 115 -2.74 4.90 22.77
N TRP A 116 -3.94 4.34 22.62
CA TRP A 116 -4.94 4.27 23.68
C TRP A 116 -4.43 3.39 24.83
N MET A 117 -3.77 2.26 24.54
CA MET A 117 -3.14 1.41 25.57
C MET A 117 -2.04 2.15 26.34
N ALA A 118 -1.18 2.90 25.66
CA ALA A 118 -0.13 3.67 26.32
C ALA A 118 -0.66 4.84 27.17
N GLY A 119 -1.88 5.33 26.89
CA GLY A 119 -2.54 6.39 27.67
C GLY A 119 -3.11 5.91 29.00
N ARG A 120 -3.59 4.66 29.06
CA ARG A 120 -4.20 4.08 30.27
C ARG A 120 -3.22 3.63 31.36
N PHE A 121 -1.92 3.51 31.06
CA PHE A 121 -0.90 3.12 32.04
C PHE A 121 -0.23 4.30 32.78
N LYS A 122 -0.71 5.53 32.60
CA LYS A 122 -0.29 6.67 33.44
C LYS A 122 -1.22 6.82 34.64
N ALA A 123 -1.07 5.93 35.62
CA ALA A 123 -1.63 6.13 36.97
C ALA A 123 -0.81 7.18 37.74
N PRO A 124 -1.41 7.87 38.73
CA PRO A 124 -0.96 9.18 39.21
C PRO A 124 0.36 9.09 39.98
N VAL A 125 1.21 10.13 39.85
CA VAL A 125 2.23 10.43 40.86
C VAL A 125 1.47 10.61 42.17
N THR A 126 1.63 9.65 43.08
CA THR A 126 1.19 9.79 44.47
C THR A 126 1.96 10.96 45.07
N ALA A 127 1.29 12.11 45.16
CA ALA A 127 1.71 13.20 46.01
C ALA A 127 1.64 12.71 47.46
N SER A 128 2.75 12.16 47.98
CA SER A 128 2.89 12.01 49.42
C SER A 128 3.21 13.40 49.97
N ALA A 129 2.14 14.08 50.39
CA ALA A 129 2.23 15.25 51.23
C ALA A 129 3.04 14.90 52.49
N ALA A 130 4.02 15.75 52.82
CA ALA A 130 4.74 15.72 54.07
C ALA A 130 3.78 15.93 55.27
N PRO A 131 4.10 15.34 56.43
CA PRO A 131 3.80 15.97 57.70
C PRO A 131 5.08 16.22 58.52
N ARG A 132 5.31 17.52 58.73
CA ARG A 132 5.91 18.25 59.88
C ARG A 132 7.06 17.60 60.66
#